data_AF-A0A821EID9-F1
#
_entry.id   AF-A0A821EID9-F1
#
_cell.length_a   1.000
_cell.length_b   1.000
_cell.length_c   1.000
_cell.angle_alpha   90.00
_cell.angle_beta   90.00
_cell.angle_gamma   90.00
#
_symmetry.space_group_name_H-M   'P 1'
#
loop_
_entity.id
_entity.type
_entity.pdbx_description
1 polymer ?
#
loop_
_entity_poly.entity_id
_entity_poly.type
_entity_poly.pdbx_seq_one_letter_code
_entity_poly.pdbx_strand_id
1 'polypeptide(L)'
;MQSSFTSRDSESEEHKQLERRRNRFTNQSTSIIHKPIQVINEPLIGTCERLEKNYLRLTSAPNPSTIRPLIILEQAFPFVLNKYKSNNDWSYISNQLKSIRQDRFTNQSTSIIHKP
;
A
#
# COMPACT_ATOMS: atom_id res chain seq x y z
N MET A 1 43.53 36.27 18.65
CA MET A 1 43.18 34.93 19.20
C MET A 1 41.79 35.02 19.80
N GLN A 2 41.01 33.95 19.62
CA GLN A 2 39.71 33.64 20.24
C GLN A 2 38.46 34.33 19.67
N SER A 3 37.69 33.58 18.87
CA SER A 3 36.23 33.61 18.93
C SER A 3 35.78 32.22 19.38
N SER A 4 35.08 32.20 20.51
CA SER A 4 34.70 31.01 21.26
C SER A 4 33.19 30.83 21.17
N PHE A 5 32.80 29.57 20.89
CA PHE A 5 31.65 28.91 21.52
C PHE A 5 30.22 29.29 21.08
N THR A 6 29.80 28.78 19.92
CA THR A 6 28.37 28.50 19.63
C THR A 6 28.12 27.01 19.79
N SER A 7 27.94 26.53 21.03
CA SER A 7 27.78 25.08 21.27
C SER A 7 26.68 24.68 22.27
N ARG A 8 25.91 25.61 22.87
CA ARG A 8 24.91 25.24 23.89
C ARG A 8 23.46 25.16 23.41
N ASP A 9 23.09 25.89 22.35
CA ASP A 9 21.67 25.94 21.95
C ASP A 9 21.26 24.80 21.00
N SER A 10 22.23 24.22 20.27
CA SER A 10 21.98 23.15 19.29
C SER A 10 21.57 21.82 19.93
N GLU A 11 22.17 21.46 21.06
CA GLU A 11 21.90 20.19 21.76
C GLU A 11 20.48 20.15 22.33
N SER A 12 19.94 21.31 22.74
CA SER A 12 18.60 21.42 23.35
C SER A 12 17.47 21.12 22.36
N GLU A 13 17.61 21.55 21.10
CA GLU A 13 16.61 21.31 20.07
C GLU A 13 16.69 19.90 19.48
N GLU A 14 17.88 19.28 19.41
CA GLU A 14 18.01 17.87 19.04
C GLU A 14 17.35 16.95 20.07
N HIS A 15 17.57 17.18 21.36
CA HIS A 15 16.91 16.44 22.44
C HIS A 15 15.39 16.57 22.36
N LYS A 16 14.88 17.77 22.06
CA LYS A 16 13.44 18.03 21.90
C LYS A 16 12.85 17.34 20.67
N GLN A 17 13.60 17.24 19.58
CA GLN A 17 13.20 16.51 18.38
C GLN A 17 13.22 14.98 18.59
N LEU A 18 14.20 14.46 19.33
CA LEU A 18 14.29 13.06 19.72
C LEU A 18 13.15 12.66 20.66
N GLU A 19 12.82 13.49 21.65
CA GLU A 19 11.69 13.27 22.57
C GLU A 19 10.35 13.27 21.81
N ARG A 20 10.16 14.21 20.86
CA ARG A 20 8.99 14.24 19.96
C ARG A 20 8.89 12.99 19.09
N ARG A 21 10.02 12.47 18.59
CA ARG A 21 10.07 11.20 17.84
C ARG A 21 9.72 10.01 18.73
N ARG A 22 10.24 9.97 19.95
CA ARG A 22 9.99 8.90 20.93
C ARG A 22 8.52 8.81 21.31
N ASN A 23 7.88 9.95 21.57
CA ASN A 23 6.50 10.00 22.04
C ASN A 23 5.45 9.71 20.95
N ARG A 24 5.87 9.51 19.69
CA ARG A 24 4.96 9.18 18.60
C ARG A 24 4.42 7.75 18.70
N PHE A 25 5.14 6.86 19.39
CA PHE A 25 4.81 5.44 19.49
C PHE A 25 4.32 5.00 20.87
N THR A 26 4.37 5.85 21.89
CA THR A 26 4.13 5.44 23.29
C THR A 26 2.69 5.61 23.77
N ASN A 27 1.83 6.37 23.05
CA ASN A 27 0.47 6.66 23.48
C ASN A 27 -0.61 6.00 22.61
N GLN A 28 -0.51 4.70 22.38
CA GLN A 28 -1.63 3.91 21.88
C GLN A 28 -2.02 2.82 22.88
N SER A 29 -2.31 3.24 24.11
CA SER A 29 -3.14 2.48 25.05
C SER A 29 -4.61 2.65 24.66
N THR A 30 -4.99 2.21 23.47
CA THR A 30 -6.41 2.01 23.16
C THR A 30 -6.83 0.72 23.84
N SER A 31 -7.71 0.80 24.83
CA SER A 31 -8.51 -0.34 25.26
C SER A 31 -9.32 -0.84 24.07
N ILE A 32 -8.71 -1.75 23.30
CA ILE A 32 -9.39 -2.44 22.21
C ILE A 32 -10.44 -3.30 22.89
N ILE A 33 -11.68 -2.79 22.89
CA ILE A 33 -12.88 -3.61 23.08
C ILE A 33 -12.76 -4.71 22.05
N HIS A 34 -12.41 -5.90 22.52
CA HIS A 34 -12.26 -7.12 21.74
C HIS A 34 -13.68 -7.53 21.30
N LYS A 35 -14.22 -6.83 20.29
CA LYS A 35 -15.21 -7.45 19.41
C LYS A 35 -14.51 -8.67 18.85
N PRO A 36 -15.09 -9.88 18.94
CA PRO A 36 -14.47 -11.05 18.34
C PRO A 36 -14.18 -10.68 16.89
N ILE A 37 -12.89 -10.68 16.55
CA ILE A 37 -12.46 -10.60 15.17
C ILE A 37 -13.16 -11.77 14.52
N GLN A 38 -14.21 -11.48 13.74
CA GLN A 38 -14.75 -12.48 12.84
C GLN A 38 -13.62 -12.73 11.87
N VAL A 39 -12.90 -13.84 12.11
CA VAL A 39 -11.96 -14.39 11.16
C VAL A 39 -12.84 -14.78 9.98
N ILE A 40 -13.02 -13.83 9.07
CA ILE A 40 -13.64 -14.05 7.77
C ILE A 40 -12.73 -15.06 7.08
N ASN A 41 -13.13 -16.33 7.16
CA ASN A 41 -12.49 -17.48 6.52
C ASN A 41 -12.67 -17.47 4.99
N GLU A 42 -13.15 -16.36 4.44
CA GLU A 42 -13.41 -16.21 3.01
C GLU A 42 -12.23 -15.52 2.32
N PRO A 43 -11.73 -16.08 1.21
CA PRO A 43 -10.68 -15.45 0.44
C PRO A 43 -11.18 -14.08 -0.02
N LEU A 44 -10.39 -13.04 0.25
CA LEU A 44 -10.68 -11.69 -0.24
C LEU A 44 -10.61 -11.69 -1.76
N ILE A 45 -11.77 -11.80 -2.41
CA ILE A 45 -11.90 -11.70 -3.86
C ILE A 45 -12.12 -10.23 -4.21
N GLY A 46 -11.28 -9.70 -5.08
CA GLY A 46 -11.46 -8.35 -5.60
C GLY A 46 -12.77 -8.22 -6.40
N THR A 47 -13.49 -7.10 -6.27
CA THR A 47 -14.76 -6.86 -6.97
C THR A 47 -14.66 -5.72 -7.99
N CYS A 48 -13.45 -5.23 -8.28
CA CYS A 48 -13.24 -4.17 -9.24
C CYS A 48 -13.37 -4.68 -10.68
N GLU A 49 -14.35 -4.19 -11.42
CA GLU A 49 -14.59 -4.58 -12.83
C GLU A 49 -13.89 -3.68 -13.85
N ARG A 50 -13.08 -2.72 -13.39
CA ARG A 50 -12.43 -1.77 -14.30
C ARG A 50 -11.26 -2.43 -15.03
N LEU A 51 -11.22 -2.33 -16.36
CA LEU A 51 -10.07 -2.81 -17.15
C LEU A 51 -8.85 -1.90 -16.99
N GLU A 52 -9.07 -0.60 -16.84
CA GLU A 52 -8.03 0.39 -16.58
C GLU A 52 -8.04 0.81 -15.11
N LYS A 53 -6.87 0.73 -14.47
CA LYS A 53 -6.73 1.14 -13.08
C LYS A 53 -5.33 1.65 -12.82
N ASN A 54 -5.24 2.79 -12.16
CA ASN A 54 -3.96 3.32 -11.72
C ASN A 54 -3.31 2.40 -10.69
N TYR A 55 -1.99 2.35 -10.67
CA TYR A 55 -1.24 1.71 -9.60
C TYR A 55 -1.40 2.52 -8.32
N LEU A 56 -1.78 1.86 -7.22
CA LEU A 56 -1.94 2.47 -5.91
C LEU A 56 -0.99 1.79 -4.93
N ARG A 57 -0.15 2.54 -4.23
CA ARG A 57 0.69 1.97 -3.16
C ARG A 57 -0.21 1.63 -1.96
N LEU A 58 -0.38 0.36 -1.67
CA LEU A 58 -1.12 -0.08 -0.48
C LEU A 58 -0.27 0.25 0.76
N THR A 59 -0.80 1.10 1.63
CA THR A 59 -0.20 1.46 2.94
C THR A 59 -1.01 0.93 4.12
N SER A 60 -2.13 0.25 3.83
CA SER A 60 -3.07 -0.32 4.79
C SER A 60 -3.70 -1.60 4.23
N ALA A 61 -4.62 -2.20 4.98
CA ALA A 61 -5.32 -3.42 4.55
C ALA A 61 -6.01 -3.21 3.19
N PRO A 62 -5.85 -4.15 2.23
CA PRO A 62 -6.43 -4.04 0.90
C PRO A 62 -7.97 -4.06 0.95
N ASN A 63 -8.61 -3.09 0.28
CA ASN A 63 -10.06 -3.08 0.12
C ASN A 63 -10.46 -3.91 -1.14
N PRO A 64 -11.37 -4.88 -1.04
CA PRO A 64 -11.72 -5.77 -2.16
C PRO A 64 -12.30 -4.99 -3.35
N SER A 65 -13.05 -3.91 -3.12
CA SER A 65 -13.59 -3.06 -4.19
C SER A 65 -12.53 -2.37 -5.04
N THR A 66 -11.30 -2.31 -4.54
CA THR A 66 -10.17 -1.69 -5.26
C THR A 66 -9.36 -2.71 -6.06
N ILE A 67 -9.62 -4.01 -5.94
CA ILE A 67 -8.81 -5.08 -6.55
C ILE A 67 -9.62 -5.74 -7.65
N ARG A 68 -8.99 -6.01 -8.80
CA ARG A 68 -9.65 -6.71 -9.91
C ARG A 68 -9.64 -8.23 -9.65
N PRO A 69 -10.77 -8.94 -9.81
CA PRO A 69 -10.77 -10.40 -9.77
C PRO A 69 -10.07 -10.99 -10.99
N LEU A 70 -9.76 -12.28 -10.94
CA LEU A 70 -9.00 -12.98 -11.97
C LEU A 70 -9.60 -12.82 -13.37
N ILE A 71 -10.92 -12.96 -13.49
CA ILE A 71 -11.65 -12.82 -14.76
C ILE A 71 -11.43 -11.43 -15.40
N ILE A 72 -11.38 -10.38 -14.58
CA ILE A 72 -11.14 -9.02 -15.06
C ILE A 72 -9.66 -8.80 -15.38
N LEU A 73 -8.73 -9.45 -14.67
CA LEU A 73 -7.30 -9.38 -14.99
C LEU A 73 -6.98 -10.02 -16.35
N GLU A 74 -7.62 -11.13 -16.67
CA GLU A 74 -7.50 -11.80 -17.97
C GLU A 74 -8.00 -10.93 -19.12
N GLN A 75 -9.02 -10.10 -18.88
CA GLN A 75 -9.52 -9.13 -19.86
C GLN A 75 -8.69 -7.84 -19.89
N ALA A 76 -8.21 -7.37 -18.74
CA ALA A 76 -7.49 -6.11 -18.61
C ALA A 76 -6.12 -6.15 -19.30
N PHE A 77 -5.41 -7.28 -19.21
CA PHE A 77 -4.09 -7.42 -19.82
C PHE A 77 -4.07 -7.23 -21.34
N PRO A 78 -4.86 -7.97 -22.15
CA PRO A 78 -4.91 -7.76 -23.60
C PRO A 78 -5.46 -6.38 -23.97
N PHE A 79 -6.42 -5.86 -23.20
CA PHE A 79 -6.96 -4.52 -23.41
C PHE A 79 -5.87 -3.43 -23.29
N VAL A 80 -5.09 -3.48 -22.20
CA VAL A 80 -3.99 -2.55 -21.93
C VAL A 80 -2.88 -2.67 -22.99
N LEU A 81 -2.55 -3.89 -23.43
CA LEU A 81 -1.59 -4.11 -24.51
C LEU A 81 -2.05 -3.54 -25.85
N ASN A 82 -3.32 -3.74 -26.22
CA ASN A 82 -3.88 -3.20 -27.46
C ASN A 82 -3.86 -1.67 -27.46
N LYS A 83 -4.22 -1.04 -26.34
CA LYS A 83 -4.15 0.42 -26.20
C LYS A 83 -2.71 0.95 -26.29
N TYR A 84 -1.73 0.23 -25.73
CA TYR A 84 -0.32 0.59 -25.89
C TYR A 84 0.15 0.48 -27.34
N LYS A 85 -0.26 -0.55 -28.10
CA LYS A 85 0.07 -0.67 -29.53
C LYS A 85 -0.41 0.52 -30.36
N SER A 86 -1.56 1.11 -30.00
CA SER A 86 -2.10 2.29 -30.68
C SER A 86 -1.43 3.59 -30.27
N ASN A 87 -1.18 3.79 -28.97
CA ASN A 87 -0.76 5.09 -28.44
C ASN A 87 0.75 5.20 -28.16
N ASN A 88 1.44 4.07 -28.06
CA ASN A 88 2.86 3.92 -27.70
C ASN A 88 3.28 4.67 -26.41
N ASP A 89 2.33 4.88 -25.49
CA ASP A 89 2.55 5.59 -24.24
C ASP A 89 3.14 4.67 -23.17
N TRP A 90 4.45 4.82 -22.94
CA TRP A 90 5.20 4.07 -21.94
C TRP A 90 4.74 4.34 -20.49
N SER A 91 4.36 5.58 -20.18
CA SER A 91 3.94 5.96 -18.83
C SER A 91 2.64 5.23 -18.47
N TYR A 92 1.68 5.24 -19.40
CA TYR A 92 0.43 4.52 -19.29
C TYR A 92 0.64 3.01 -19.10
N ILE A 93 1.37 2.34 -20.00
CA ILE A 93 1.54 0.88 -19.95
C ILE A 93 2.27 0.45 -18.68
N SER A 94 3.31 1.19 -18.24
CA SER A 94 4.04 0.85 -17.02
C SER A 94 3.15 0.97 -15.78
N ASN A 95 2.29 1.99 -15.71
CA ASN A 95 1.35 2.21 -14.61
C ASN A 95 0.28 1.11 -14.57
N GLN A 96 -0.31 0.77 -15.73
CA GLN A 96 -1.31 -0.29 -15.82
C GLN A 96 -0.76 -1.67 -15.46
N LEU A 97 0.42 -2.02 -15.97
CA LEU A 97 1.07 -3.31 -15.68
C LEU A 97 1.46 -3.44 -14.20
N LYS A 98 1.91 -2.34 -13.56
CA LYS A 98 2.13 -2.32 -12.10
C LYS A 98 0.84 -2.62 -11.34
N SER A 99 -0.26 -2.00 -11.74
CA SER A 99 -1.58 -2.23 -11.13
C SER A 99 -2.08 -3.67 -11.34
N ILE A 100 -1.90 -4.25 -12.54
CA ILE A 100 -2.29 -5.65 -12.84
C ILE A 100 -1.48 -6.63 -11.99
N ARG A 101 -0.16 -6.44 -11.91
CA ARG A 101 0.73 -7.29 -11.12
C ARG A 101 0.39 -7.24 -9.64
N GLN A 102 0.08 -6.06 -9.13
CA GLN A 102 -0.31 -5.85 -7.74
C GLN A 102 -1.61 -6.60 -7.42
N ASP A 103 -2.64 -6.46 -8.24
CA ASP A 103 -3.92 -7.14 -8.04
C ASP A 103 -3.76 -8.66 -8.07
N ARG A 104 -2.94 -9.17 -8.99
CA ARG A 104 -2.59 -10.60 -9.04
C ARG A 104 -1.91 -11.06 -7.76
N PHE A 105 -0.98 -10.29 -7.20
CA PHE A 105 -0.33 -10.64 -5.94
C PHE A 105 -1.34 -10.65 -4.79
N THR A 106 -2.17 -9.62 -4.67
CA THR A 106 -3.16 -9.54 -3.59
C THR A 106 -4.18 -10.67 -3.64
N ASN A 107 -4.64 -11.08 -4.83
CA ASN A 107 -5.53 -12.23 -5.01
C ASN A 107 -4.86 -13.58 -4.65
N GLN A 108 -3.54 -13.70 -4.73
CA GLN A 108 -2.80 -14.94 -4.44
C GLN A 108 -2.37 -15.04 -2.98
N SER A 109 -2.00 -13.92 -2.35
CA SER A 109 -1.60 -13.89 -0.94
C SER A 109 -2.70 -14.35 0.01
N THR A 110 -3.97 -14.08 -0.32
CA THR A 110 -5.12 -14.53 0.46
C THR A 110 -5.33 -16.04 0.38
N SER A 111 -4.83 -16.70 -0.69
CA SER A 111 -4.88 -18.16 -0.86
C SER A 111 -3.73 -18.87 -0.13
N ILE A 112 -2.54 -18.25 -0.06
CA ILE A 112 -1.33 -18.87 0.53
C ILE A 112 -1.36 -18.89 2.07
N ILE A 113 -2.03 -17.93 2.71
CA ILE A 113 -2.16 -17.90 4.18
C ILE A 113 -3.02 -19.06 4.72
N HIS A 114 -3.74 -19.76 3.83
CA HIS A 114 -4.72 -20.78 4.21
C HIS A 114 -4.47 -22.14 3.54
N LYS A 115 -3.22 -22.61 3.47
CA LYS A 115 -2.94 -24.02 3.19
C LYS A 115 -2.63 -24.75 4.51
N PRO A 116 -3.40 -25.79 4.89
CA PRO A 116 -3.20 -26.54 6.13
C PRO A 116 -1.82 -27.23 6.18
#